data_AF-A0A4Q5LKL8-F1
#
_entry.id   AF-A0A4Q5LKL8-F1
#
_cell.length_a   1.000
_cell.length_b   1.000
_cell.length_c   1.000
_cell.angle_alpha   90.00
_cell.angle_beta   90.00
_cell.angle_gamma   90.00
#
_symmetry.space_group_name_H-M   'P 1'
#
loop_
_entity.id
_entity.type
_entity.pdbx_description
1 polymer ?
#
loop_
_entity_poly.entity_id
_entity_poly.type
_entity_poly.pdbx_seq_one_letter_code
_entity_poly.pdbx_strand_id
1 'polypeptide(L)'
;MLLIFQALFISLHFKYLIGNYVNSKPLIISGLALTALLYFYESLDHGLYKYHNLTNTTLSIQFIIYSLYYFYNLLKDDSYVNLRYSAGFWWVTGILFFCFGSVISSLFYYKLSVILITTKGSLTAYIYYALNIILYSCWSYSFICKKWQTSILKK
;
A
#
# COMPACT_ATOMS: atom_id res chain seq x y z
N MET A 1 -4.95 -15.84 4.37
CA MET A 1 -5.56 -16.04 3.03
C MET A 1 -5.78 -14.72 2.26
N LEU A 2 -6.51 -13.73 2.77
CA LEU A 2 -6.73 -12.44 2.06
C LEU A 2 -5.46 -11.61 1.79
N LEU A 3 -4.42 -11.79 2.62
CA LEU A 3 -3.14 -11.07 2.49
C LEU A 3 -2.41 -11.38 1.18
N ILE A 4 -2.45 -12.63 0.70
CA ILE A 4 -1.78 -13.02 -0.56
C ILE A 4 -2.48 -12.35 -1.74
N PHE A 5 -3.81 -12.32 -1.73
CA PHE A 5 -4.58 -11.66 -2.78
C PHE A 5 -4.32 -10.15 -2.79
N GLN A 6 -4.31 -9.52 -1.61
CA GLN A 6 -3.94 -8.12 -1.47
C GLN A 6 -2.51 -7.87 -1.97
N ALA A 7 -1.57 -8.75 -1.63
CA ALA A 7 -0.18 -8.63 -2.04
C ALA A 7 0.00 -8.69 -3.56
N LEU A 8 -0.67 -9.65 -4.20
CA LEU A 8 -0.66 -9.78 -5.65
C LEU A 8 -1.32 -8.58 -6.34
N PHE A 9 -2.51 -8.17 -5.87
CA PHE A 9 -3.25 -7.05 -6.45
C PHE A 9 -2.42 -5.75 -6.44
N ILE A 10 -1.87 -5.40 -5.28
CA ILE A 10 -1.08 -4.18 -5.10
C ILE A 10 0.22 -4.27 -5.91
N SER A 11 0.92 -5.41 -5.88
CA SER A 11 2.18 -5.61 -6.61
C SER A 11 1.98 -5.54 -8.13
N LEU A 12 0.87 -6.07 -8.66
CA LEU A 12 0.53 -5.97 -10.08
C LEU A 12 0.25 -4.53 -10.51
N HIS A 13 -0.43 -3.75 -9.67
CA HIS A 13 -0.68 -2.34 -9.97
C HIS A 13 0.62 -1.52 -9.92
N PHE A 14 1.51 -1.77 -8.96
CA PHE A 14 2.85 -1.17 -8.94
C PHE A 14 3.68 -1.58 -10.16
N LYS A 15 3.60 -2.84 -10.61
CA LYS A 15 4.27 -3.29 -11.84
C LYS A 15 3.82 -2.46 -13.05
N TYR A 16 2.52 -2.21 -13.18
CA TYR A 16 1.97 -1.37 -14.25
C TYR A 16 2.45 0.09 -14.15
N LEU A 17 2.38 0.69 -12.96
CA LEU A 17 2.78 2.09 -12.77
C LEU A 17 4.28 2.32 -12.97
N ILE A 18 5.14 1.49 -12.37
CA ILE A 18 6.60 1.59 -12.47
C ILE A 18 7.08 1.14 -13.85
N GLY A 19 6.36 0.22 -14.50
CA GLY A 19 6.67 -0.28 -15.83
C GLY A 19 6.70 0.79 -16.92
N ASN A 20 6.05 1.93 -16.69
CA ASN A 20 6.11 3.08 -17.59
C ASN A 20 7.45 3.83 -17.54
N TYR A 21 8.24 3.66 -16.48
CA TYR A 21 9.50 4.37 -16.26
C TYR A 21 10.72 3.46 -16.41
N VAL A 22 10.64 2.24 -15.87
CA VAL A 22 11.78 1.30 -15.79
C VAL A 22 11.28 -0.13 -15.95
N ASN A 23 12.17 -1.05 -16.35
CA ASN A 23 11.93 -2.50 -16.26
C ASN A 23 11.66 -2.92 -14.80
N SER A 24 10.39 -2.90 -14.40
CA SER A 24 9.91 -3.16 -13.03
C SER A 24 9.86 -4.64 -12.65
N LYS A 25 10.02 -5.55 -13.62
CA LYS A 25 9.94 -7.00 -13.44
C LYS A 25 10.85 -7.53 -12.32
N PRO A 26 12.17 -7.28 -12.29
CA PRO A 26 13.04 -7.83 -11.23
C PRO A 26 12.69 -7.30 -9.85
N LEU A 27 12.30 -6.02 -9.74
CA LEU A 27 11.94 -5.40 -8.47
C LEU A 27 10.65 -5.99 -7.90
N ILE A 28 9.62 -6.17 -8.73
CA ILE A 28 8.35 -6.75 -8.29
C ILE A 28 8.49 -8.26 -7.99
N ILE A 29 9.24 -9.00 -8.81
CA ILE A 29 9.47 -10.44 -8.60
C ILE A 29 10.27 -10.68 -7.32
N SER A 30 11.33 -9.91 -7.06
CA SER A 30 12.13 -10.05 -5.84
C SER A 30 11.31 -9.79 -4.57
N GLY A 31 10.49 -8.75 -4.54
CA GLY A 31 9.64 -8.50 -3.37
C GLY A 31 8.50 -9.52 -3.21
N LEU A 32 7.91 -10.03 -4.30
CA LEU A 32 6.96 -11.14 -4.21
C LEU A 32 7.61 -12.42 -3.69
N ALA A 33 8.84 -12.72 -4.14
CA ALA A 33 9.61 -13.86 -3.65
C ALA A 33 9.92 -13.72 -2.15
N LEU A 34 10.34 -12.53 -1.70
CA LEU A 34 10.59 -12.23 -0.28
C LEU A 34 9.32 -12.46 0.56
N THR A 35 8.18 -11.91 0.13
CA THR A 35 6.90 -12.09 0.82
C THR A 35 6.50 -13.56 0.88
N ALA A 36 6.66 -14.30 -0.23
CA ALA A 36 6.30 -15.71 -0.29
C ALA A 36 7.16 -16.56 0.66
N LEU A 37 8.47 -16.28 0.75
CA LEU A 37 9.38 -16.94 1.68
C LEU A 37 9.00 -16.69 3.14
N LEU A 38 8.69 -15.44 3.49
CA LEU A 38 8.27 -15.07 4.85
C LEU A 38 6.92 -15.70 5.23
N TYR A 39 5.98 -15.72 4.29
CA TYR A 39 4.68 -16.38 4.50
C TYR A 39 4.87 -17.89 4.73
N PHE A 40 5.74 -18.53 3.95
CA PHE A 40 6.03 -19.96 4.13
C PHE A 40 6.71 -20.23 5.47
N TYR A 41 7.67 -19.39 5.87
CA TYR A 41 8.33 -19.47 7.17
C TYR A 41 7.35 -19.35 8.34
N GLU A 42 6.50 -18.32 8.36
CA GLU A 42 5.50 -18.17 9.44
C GLU A 42 4.43 -19.28 9.41
N SER A 43 4.10 -19.80 8.22
CA SER A 43 3.16 -20.91 8.09
C SER A 43 3.68 -22.20 8.72
N LEU A 44 5.00 -22.43 8.69
CA LEU A 44 5.62 -23.59 9.32
C LEU A 44 5.70 -23.47 10.84
N ASP A 45 5.90 -22.24 11.34
CA ASP A 45 6.16 -22.00 12.76
C ASP A 45 4.86 -21.89 13.59
N HIS A 46 3.85 -21.17 13.09
CA HIS A 46 2.65 -20.82 13.87
C HIS A 46 1.33 -21.41 13.32
N GLY A 47 1.37 -22.08 12.16
CA GLY A 47 0.21 -22.64 11.46
C GLY A 47 -0.64 -21.60 10.71
N LEU A 48 -1.36 -22.03 9.66
CA LEU A 48 -2.09 -21.19 8.70
C LEU A 48 -3.23 -20.31 9.27
N TYR A 49 -3.65 -20.56 10.51
CA TYR A 49 -4.83 -19.94 11.13
C TYR A 49 -4.53 -18.80 12.10
N LYS A 50 -3.26 -18.56 12.46
CA LYS A 50 -2.88 -17.39 13.27
C LYS A 50 -2.60 -16.17 12.40
N TYR A 51 -2.92 -15.00 12.93
CA TYR A 51 -2.69 -13.74 12.22
C TYR A 51 -1.19 -13.50 12.03
N HIS A 52 -0.75 -13.53 10.77
CA HIS A 52 0.63 -13.33 10.32
C HIS A 52 1.06 -11.87 10.47
N ASN A 53 1.31 -11.43 11.70
CA ASN A 53 1.62 -10.05 12.02
C ASN A 53 2.94 -9.59 11.37
N LEU A 54 3.94 -10.48 11.28
CA LEU A 54 5.25 -10.16 10.71
C LEU A 54 5.17 -10.08 9.18
N THR A 55 4.44 -10.99 8.52
CA THR A 55 4.19 -10.90 7.07
C THR A 55 3.42 -9.62 6.72
N ASN A 56 2.37 -9.26 7.47
CA ASN A 56 1.58 -8.06 7.19
C ASN A 56 2.40 -6.76 7.36
N THR A 57 3.23 -6.70 8.39
CA THR A 57 4.14 -5.57 8.63
C THR A 57 5.20 -5.49 7.53
N THR A 58 5.79 -6.62 7.14
CA THR A 58 6.80 -6.67 6.06
C THR A 58 6.22 -6.26 4.71
N LEU A 59 5.02 -6.73 4.38
CA LEU A 59 4.27 -6.30 3.18
C LEU A 59 4.04 -4.79 3.16
N SER A 60 3.65 -4.22 4.31
CA SER A 60 3.43 -2.77 4.42
C SER A 60 4.73 -2.00 4.20
N ILE A 61 5.86 -2.46 4.75
CA ILE A 61 7.19 -1.87 4.51
C ILE A 61 7.56 -1.96 3.03
N GLN A 62 7.34 -3.11 2.40
CA GLN A 62 7.62 -3.31 0.98
C GLN A 62 6.82 -2.33 0.09
N PHE A 63 5.52 -2.13 0.38
CA PHE A 63 4.71 -1.16 -0.37
C PHE A 63 5.12 0.29 -0.14
N ILE A 64 5.63 0.64 1.04
CA ILE A 64 6.23 1.95 1.29
C ILE A 64 7.44 2.14 0.38
N ILE A 65 8.34 1.16 0.30
CA ILE A 65 9.53 1.22 -0.58
C ILE A 65 9.10 1.35 -2.05
N TYR A 66 8.10 0.58 -2.50
CA TYR A 66 7.59 0.68 -3.88
C TYR A 66 6.98 2.04 -4.17
N SER A 67 6.26 2.62 -3.21
CA SER A 67 5.68 3.95 -3.32
C SER A 67 6.75 5.03 -3.44
N LEU A 68 7.78 4.97 -2.59
CA LEU A 68 8.92 5.89 -2.64
C LEU A 68 9.70 5.76 -3.96
N TYR A 69 9.91 4.53 -4.43
CA TYR A 69 10.57 4.28 -5.71
C TYR A 69 9.75 4.83 -6.89
N TYR A 70 8.42 4.70 -6.85
CA TYR A 70 7.54 5.33 -7.83
C TYR A 70 7.68 6.86 -7.80
N PHE A 71 7.64 7.50 -6.64
CA PHE A 71 7.83 8.95 -6.53
C PHE A 71 9.21 9.39 -6.99
N TYR A 72 10.27 8.65 -6.68
CA TYR A 72 11.61 8.94 -7.17
C TYR A 72 11.67 8.96 -8.70
N ASN A 73 11.07 7.97 -9.37
CA ASN A 73 11.01 7.95 -10.84
C ASN A 73 10.13 9.08 -11.39
N LEU A 74 9.03 9.42 -10.71
CA LEU A 74 8.16 10.53 -11.08
C LEU A 74 8.87 11.89 -10.99
N LEU A 75 9.75 12.09 -10.00
CA LEU A 75 10.56 13.30 -9.87
C LEU A 75 11.71 13.35 -10.88
N LYS A 76 12.24 12.20 -11.28
CA LYS A 76 13.35 12.10 -12.23
C LYS A 76 12.89 12.28 -13.68
N ASP A 77 11.62 12.02 -13.97
CA ASP A 77 11.05 12.21 -15.28
C ASP A 77 10.92 13.70 -15.61
N ASP A 78 11.56 14.15 -16.70
CA ASP A 78 11.49 15.53 -17.18
C ASP A 78 10.14 15.87 -17.84
N SER A 79 9.26 14.87 -18.00
CA SER A 79 7.94 15.06 -18.58
C SER A 79 7.00 15.84 -17.65
N TYR A 80 6.32 16.85 -18.20
CA TYR A 80 5.33 17.62 -17.43
C TYR A 80 4.09 16.77 -17.16
N VAL A 81 4.01 16.20 -15.97
CA VAL A 81 2.84 15.48 -15.48
C VAL A 81 2.05 16.37 -14.54
N ASN A 82 0.78 16.64 -14.87
CA ASN A 82 -0.10 17.33 -13.94
C ASN A 82 -0.50 16.39 -12.78
N LEU A 83 0.24 16.49 -11.68
CA LEU A 83 0.10 15.67 -10.48
C LEU A 83 -1.35 15.62 -9.96
N ARG A 84 -2.05 16.76 -10.05
CA ARG A 84 -3.44 16.88 -9.57
C ARG A 84 -4.39 15.93 -10.31
N TYR A 85 -4.15 15.68 -11.60
CA TYR A 85 -4.99 14.82 -12.43
C TYR A 85 -4.36 13.45 -12.68
N SER A 86 -3.22 13.13 -12.07
CA SER A 86 -2.55 11.84 -12.25
C SER A 86 -3.20 10.78 -11.37
N ALA A 87 -3.96 9.86 -11.99
CA ALA A 87 -4.59 8.76 -11.28
C ALA A 87 -3.58 7.89 -10.51
N GLY A 88 -2.41 7.62 -11.11
CA GLY A 88 -1.36 6.82 -10.48
C GLY A 88 -0.80 7.46 -9.21
N PHE A 89 -0.59 8.78 -9.24
CA PHE A 89 -0.09 9.54 -8.08
C PHE A 89 -1.01 9.40 -6.86
N TRP A 90 -2.32 9.62 -7.04
CA TRP A 90 -3.28 9.54 -5.94
C TRP A 90 -3.47 8.11 -5.40
N TRP A 91 -3.40 7.11 -6.28
CA TRP A 91 -3.48 5.71 -5.86
C TRP A 91 -2.29 5.31 -4.99
N VAL A 92 -1.06 5.63 -5.43
CA VAL A 92 0.18 5.34 -4.68
C VAL A 92 0.22 6.12 -3.37
N THR A 93 -0.23 7.38 -3.38
CA THR A 93 -0.30 8.22 -2.17
C THR A 93 -1.20 7.59 -1.09
N GLY A 94 -2.39 7.09 -1.47
CA GLY A 94 -3.28 6.42 -0.52
C GLY A 94 -2.65 5.19 0.13
N ILE A 95 -1.92 4.39 -0.66
CA ILE A 95 -1.22 3.20 -0.15
C ILE A 95 -0.07 3.59 0.76
N LEU A 96 0.74 4.60 0.38
CA LEU A 96 1.84 5.07 1.21
C LEU A 96 1.33 5.47 2.60
N PHE A 97 0.29 6.31 2.67
CA PHE A 97 -0.26 6.75 3.95
C PHE A 97 -0.83 5.59 4.76
N PHE A 98 -1.60 4.70 4.13
CA PHE A 98 -2.19 3.56 4.81
C PHE A 98 -1.13 2.60 5.37
N CYS A 99 -0.15 2.21 4.54
CA CYS A 99 0.92 1.30 4.93
C CYS A 99 1.83 1.92 6.00
N PHE A 100 2.19 3.20 5.85
CA PHE A 100 3.01 3.91 6.84
C PHE A 100 2.28 4.03 8.18
N GLY A 101 1.01 4.43 8.17
CA GLY A 101 0.18 4.48 9.37
C GLY A 101 -0.02 3.12 10.03
N SER A 102 -0.12 2.05 9.24
CA SER A 102 -0.24 0.67 9.75
C SER A 102 1.05 0.21 10.44
N VAL A 103 2.22 0.50 9.86
CA VAL A 103 3.53 0.17 10.46
C VAL A 103 3.73 0.93 11.77
N ILE A 104 3.43 2.23 11.80
CA ILE A 104 3.49 3.04 13.03
C ILE A 104 2.53 2.49 14.08
N SER A 105 1.28 2.19 13.70
CA SER A 105 0.28 1.64 14.63
C SER A 105 0.70 0.29 15.19
N SER A 106 1.37 -0.54 14.40
CA SER A 106 1.95 -1.82 14.82
C SER A 106 3.11 -1.61 15.81
N LEU A 107 4.02 -0.68 15.51
CA LEU A 107 5.18 -0.38 16.35
C LEU A 107 4.78 0.19 17.73
N PHE A 108 3.76 1.05 17.75
CA PHE A 108 3.23 1.62 18.99
C PHE A 108 2.09 0.79 19.61
N TYR A 109 1.75 -0.38 19.07
CA TYR A 109 0.59 -1.17 19.47
C TYR A 109 0.54 -1.40 20.99
N TYR A 110 1.68 -1.76 21.60
CA TYR A 110 1.76 -2.00 23.05
C TYR A 110 1.44 -0.77 23.90
N LYS A 111 1.87 0.43 23.48
CA LYS A 111 1.56 1.68 24.18
C LYS A 111 0.14 2.17 23.91
N LEU A 112 -0.36 1.91 22.70
CA LEU A 112 -1.62 2.44 22.21
C LEU A 112 -2.83 1.56 22.60
N SER A 113 -2.63 0.26 22.81
CA SER A 113 -3.66 -0.69 23.22
C SER A 113 -4.12 -0.49 24.68
N VAL A 114 -3.25 0.07 25.51
CA VAL A 114 -3.52 0.38 26.93
C VAL A 114 -4.44 1.61 27.06
N ILE A 115 -4.46 2.50 26.06
CA ILE A 115 -5.28 3.70 26.05
C ILE A 115 -6.66 3.36 25.46
N LEU A 116 -7.60 3.02 26.36
CA LEU A 116 -9.01 2.83 26.04
C LEU A 116 -9.72 4.19 26.04
N ILE A 117 -10.16 4.64 24.86
CA ILE A 117 -10.95 5.88 24.72
C ILE A 117 -12.43 5.63 25.05
N THR A 118 -12.92 4.43 24.75
CA THR A 118 -14.31 4.00 24.98
C THR A 118 -14.32 2.56 25.50
N THR A 119 -15.32 2.18 26.30
CA THR A 119 -15.54 0.84 26.90
C THR A 119 -15.53 -0.34 25.90
N LYS A 120 -15.50 -0.07 24.58
CA LYS A 120 -15.54 -1.07 23.50
C LYS A 120 -14.52 -0.84 22.37
N GLY A 121 -13.65 0.17 22.44
CA GLY A 121 -12.76 0.52 21.32
C GLY A 121 -11.40 1.04 21.76
N SER A 122 -10.34 0.35 21.36
CA SER A 122 -8.95 0.79 21.52
C SER A 122 -8.64 1.95 20.57
N LEU A 123 -7.75 2.87 20.98
CA LEU A 123 -7.29 3.98 20.13
C LEU A 123 -6.71 3.48 18.79
N THR A 124 -6.09 2.30 18.76
CA THR A 124 -5.63 1.63 17.54
C THR A 124 -6.73 1.49 16.48
N ALA A 125 -7.97 1.14 16.87
CA ALA A 125 -9.06 0.93 15.93
C ALA A 125 -9.48 2.23 15.24
N TYR A 126 -9.53 3.34 15.98
CA TYR A 126 -9.84 4.67 15.43
C TYR A 126 -8.78 5.14 14.44
N ILE A 127 -7.50 4.87 14.71
CA ILE A 127 -6.43 5.17 13.75
C ILE A 127 -6.64 4.38 12.46
N TYR A 128 -6.93 3.08 12.54
CA TYR A 128 -7.21 2.27 11.36
C TYR A 128 -8.45 2.77 10.60
N TYR A 129 -9.50 3.24 11.27
CA TYR A 129 -10.64 3.85 10.58
C TYR A 129 -10.25 5.13 9.84
N ALA A 130 -9.47 6.02 10.46
CA ALA A 130 -8.98 7.23 9.81
C ALA A 130 -8.10 6.91 8.59
N LEU A 131 -7.19 5.94 8.72
CA LEU A 131 -6.33 5.46 7.62
C LEU A 131 -7.15 4.87 6.47
N ASN A 132 -8.21 4.10 6.77
CA ASN A 132 -9.12 3.58 5.75
C ASN A 132 -9.88 4.70 5.02
N ILE A 133 -10.35 5.72 5.74
CA ILE A 133 -11.02 6.88 5.12
C ILE A 133 -10.06 7.58 4.14
N ILE A 134 -8.81 7.81 4.54
CA ILE A 134 -7.79 8.42 3.68
C ILE A 134 -7.55 7.53 2.44
N LEU A 135 -7.34 6.23 2.65
CA LEU A 135 -7.11 5.27 1.57
C LEU A 135 -8.25 5.29 0.53
N TYR A 136 -9.50 5.15 0.99
CA TYR A 136 -10.66 5.12 0.10
C TYR A 136 -10.93 6.46 -0.57
N SER A 137 -10.64 7.58 0.10
CA SER A 137 -10.75 8.91 -0.51
C SER A 137 -9.74 9.07 -1.65
N CYS A 138 -8.48 8.70 -1.42
CA CYS A 138 -7.43 8.75 -2.43
C CYS A 138 -7.71 7.81 -3.61
N TRP A 139 -8.20 6.59 -3.35
CA TRP A 139 -8.55 5.64 -4.40
C TRP A 139 -9.76 6.11 -5.21
N SER A 140 -10.82 6.59 -4.56
CA SER A 140 -11.99 7.15 -5.24
C SER A 140 -11.58 8.31 -6.15
N TYR A 141 -10.71 9.20 -5.65
CA TYR A 141 -10.18 10.31 -6.43
C TYR A 141 -9.34 9.85 -7.62
N SER A 142 -8.51 8.81 -7.45
CA SER A 142 -7.73 8.20 -8.54
C SER A 142 -8.63 7.70 -9.68
N PHE A 143 -9.73 7.02 -9.37
CA PHE A 143 -10.68 6.54 -10.39
C PHE A 143 -11.36 7.69 -11.12
N ILE A 144 -11.72 8.77 -10.41
CA ILE A 144 -12.29 9.98 -11.02
C ILE A 144 -11.27 10.62 -11.98
N CYS A 145 -10.01 10.74 -11.56
CA CYS A 145 -8.93 11.25 -12.41
C CYS A 145 -8.77 10.42 -13.70
N LYS A 146 -8.80 9.08 -13.59
CA LYS A 146 -8.68 8.20 -14.76
C LYS A 146 -9.84 8.38 -15.74
N LYS A 147 -11.06 8.57 -15.21
CA LYS A 147 -12.24 8.88 -16.04
C LYS A 147 -12.08 10.19 -16.78
N TRP A 148 -11.63 11.25 -16.10
CA TRP A 148 -11.37 12.55 -16.73
C TRP A 148 -10.30 12.49 -17.81
N GLN A 149 -9.17 11.82 -17.52
CA GLN A 149 -8.11 11.59 -18.51
C GLN A 149 -8.64 10.89 -19.78
N THR A 150 -9.47 9.85 -19.61
CA THR A 150 -10.05 9.10 -20.73
C THR A 150 -11.07 9.91 -21.52
N SER A 151 -11.83 10.80 -20.85
CA SER A 151 -12.79 11.68 -21.54
C SER A 151 -12.13 12.78 -22.36
N ILE A 152 -10.99 13.31 -21.89
CA ILE A 152 -10.24 14.35 -22.60
C ILE A 152 -9.60 13.76 -23.87
N LEU A 153 -9.07 12.53 -23.81
CA LEU A 153 -8.48 11.83 -24.95
C LEU A 153 -9.47 11.44 -26.06
N LYS A 154 -10.79 11.44 -25.78
CA LYS A 154 -11.84 11.14 -26.76
C LYS A 154 -12.35 12.38 -27.51
N LYS A 155 -11.88 13.57 -27.15
CA LYS A 155 -12.32 14.84 -27.72
C LYS A 155 -11.22 15.39 -28.62
#